data_AF-A0A519W6Q7-F1
#
_entry.id   AF-A0A519W6Q7-F1
#
_cell.length_a   1.000
_cell.length_b   1.000
_cell.length_c   1.000
_cell.angle_alpha   90.00
_cell.angle_beta   90.00
_cell.angle_gamma   90.00
#
_symmetry.space_group_name_H-M   'P 1'
#
loop_
_entity.id
_entity.type
_entity.pdbx_description
1 polymer ?
#
loop_
_entity_poly.entity_id
_entity_poly.type
_entity_poly.pdbx_seq_one_letter_code
_entity_poly.pdbx_strand_id
1 'polypeptide(L)'
;LLQNDFNAIVFNFVDMLSHARTDMQMIRELANDDAAYRSLTLSWFEHSPLWDLLKKISQKQVKVIITTDHGTIRVKKPVKVIGDRATNTNLRYKQGRNLNFNAKEVFLIKNPHDALLPKINISSSYIFAREDSYFVYPNNYNQFVNYYNETFQHGGISLEEMIIPVVTYSPR
;
A
#
# COMPACT_ATOMS: atom_id res chain seq x y z
N LEU A 1 16.33 5.67 23.01
CA LEU A 1 16.76 5.84 21.60
C LEU A 1 18.27 6.09 21.50
N LEU A 2 18.83 7.11 22.16
CA LEU A 2 20.23 7.52 21.92
C LEU A 2 21.33 6.59 22.48
N GLN A 3 20.97 5.55 23.24
CA GLN A 3 21.93 4.54 23.71
C GLN A 3 22.13 3.39 22.72
N ASN A 4 21.28 3.30 21.68
CA ASN A 4 21.36 2.24 20.67
C ASN A 4 22.16 2.73 19.47
N ASP A 5 22.93 1.83 18.86
CA ASP A 5 23.64 2.10 17.60
C ASP A 5 22.66 2.31 16.43
N PHE A 6 21.48 1.70 16.51
CA PHE A 6 20.43 1.78 15.49
C PHE A 6 19.04 1.82 16.13
N ASN A 7 18.15 2.63 15.57
CA ASN A 7 16.73 2.66 15.93
C ASN A 7 15.90 2.64 14.64
N ALA A 8 14.88 1.79 14.59
CA ALA A 8 13.85 1.80 13.56
C ALA A 8 12.51 2.20 14.18
N ILE A 9 11.82 3.15 13.56
CA ILE A 9 10.54 3.67 14.03
C ILE A 9 9.58 3.69 12.84
N VAL A 10 8.42 3.07 13.00
CA VAL A 10 7.39 2.98 11.96
C VAL A 10 6.21 3.87 12.35
N PHE A 11 5.76 4.71 11.42
CA PHE A 11 4.59 5.57 11.58
C PHE A 11 3.49 5.14 10.59
N ASN A 12 2.39 4.58 11.10
CA ASN A 12 1.34 3.97 10.27
C ASN A 12 0.19 4.92 9.86
N PHE A 13 0.38 6.23 9.95
CA PHE A 13 -0.75 7.16 9.76
C PHE A 13 -1.30 7.17 8.33
N VAL A 14 -0.42 7.18 7.33
CA VAL A 14 -0.81 7.28 5.91
C VAL A 14 -1.66 6.07 5.51
N ASP A 15 -1.26 4.88 5.95
CA ASP A 15 -2.03 3.65 5.74
C ASP A 15 -3.39 3.69 6.47
N MET A 16 -3.38 4.08 7.75
CA MET A 16 -4.63 4.27 8.51
C MET A 16 -5.57 5.29 7.86
N LEU A 17 -5.04 6.36 7.28
CA LEU A 17 -5.83 7.37 6.57
C LEU A 17 -6.47 6.79 5.30
N SER A 18 -5.73 5.98 4.53
CA SER A 18 -6.26 5.28 3.34
C SER A 18 -7.41 4.34 3.69
N HIS A 19 -7.26 3.59 4.79
CA HIS A 19 -8.30 2.72 5.31
C HIS A 19 -9.52 3.50 5.82
N ALA A 20 -9.30 4.50 6.69
CA ALA A 20 -10.37 5.32 7.25
C ALA A 20 -11.18 6.04 6.15
N ARG A 21 -10.56 6.45 5.05
CA ARG A 21 -11.25 7.02 3.89
C ARG A 21 -12.24 6.06 3.24
N THR A 22 -11.94 4.76 3.26
CA THR A 22 -12.83 3.72 2.70
C THR A 22 -14.05 3.51 3.60
N ASP A 23 -13.86 3.58 4.92
CA ASP A 23 -14.89 3.25 5.91
C ASP A 23 -15.70 4.44 6.42
N MET A 24 -15.15 5.66 6.36
CA MET A 24 -15.76 6.87 6.93
C MET A 24 -16.06 7.89 5.84
N GLN A 25 -17.35 8.18 5.63
CA GLN A 25 -17.81 9.15 4.63
C GLN A 25 -17.16 10.53 4.81
N MET A 26 -17.05 11.02 6.05
CA MET A 26 -16.43 12.33 6.33
C MET A 26 -14.97 12.40 5.85
N ILE A 27 -14.17 11.35 6.07
CA ILE A 27 -12.78 11.31 5.59
C ILE A 27 -12.74 11.23 4.07
N ARG A 28 -13.66 10.51 3.45
CA ARG A 28 -13.81 10.46 1.99
C ARG A 28 -14.09 11.83 1.37
N GLU A 29 -14.93 12.64 2.03
CA GLU A 29 -15.23 14.00 1.59
C GLU A 29 -14.02 14.93 1.73
N LEU A 30 -13.28 14.83 2.85
CA LEU A 30 -12.08 15.62 3.08
C LEU A 30 -10.91 15.23 2.17
N ALA A 31 -10.78 13.95 1.82
CA ALA A 31 -9.71 13.39 0.99
C ALA A 31 -10.24 12.94 -0.39
N ASN A 32 -11.10 13.73 -1.01
CA ASN A 32 -11.85 13.32 -2.20
C ASN A 32 -10.98 13.01 -3.43
N ASP A 33 -9.82 13.66 -3.57
CA ASP A 33 -8.84 13.42 -4.63
C ASP A 33 -7.40 13.31 -4.10
N ASP A 34 -6.45 13.10 -5.01
CA ASP A 34 -5.04 12.89 -4.66
C ASP A 34 -4.40 14.15 -4.07
N ALA A 35 -4.85 15.35 -4.46
CA ALA A 35 -4.32 16.62 -3.94
C ALA A 35 -4.83 16.86 -2.51
N ALA A 36 -6.11 16.64 -2.26
CA ALA A 36 -6.72 16.72 -0.94
C ALA A 36 -6.10 15.69 0.02
N TYR A 37 -5.89 14.45 -0.44
CA TYR A 37 -5.22 13.41 0.34
C TYR A 37 -3.78 13.81 0.73
N ARG A 38 -3.00 14.37 -0.21
CA ARG A 38 -1.66 14.91 0.10
C ARG A 38 -1.71 16.09 1.07
N SER A 39 -2.67 16.98 0.90
CA SER A 39 -2.84 18.14 1.79
C SER A 39 -3.16 17.73 3.23
N LEU A 40 -4.06 16.75 3.41
CA LEU A 40 -4.37 16.20 4.73
C LEU A 40 -3.17 15.49 5.35
N THR A 41 -2.43 14.71 4.56
CA THR A 41 -1.23 14.02 5.02
C THR A 41 -0.16 15.02 5.46
N LEU A 42 0.05 16.09 4.70
CA LEU A 42 0.99 17.16 5.05
C LEU A 42 0.56 17.87 6.34
N SER A 43 -0.71 18.25 6.43
CA SER A 43 -1.25 18.90 7.63
C SER A 43 -1.09 18.02 8.87
N TRP A 44 -1.39 16.73 8.77
CA TRP A 44 -1.11 15.79 9.86
C TRP A 44 0.38 15.77 10.20
N PHE A 45 1.25 15.64 9.21
CA PHE A 45 2.70 15.54 9.42
C PHE A 45 3.23 16.75 10.20
N GLU A 46 2.86 17.97 9.80
CA GLU A 46 3.28 19.23 10.45
C GLU A 46 2.87 19.34 11.92
N HIS A 47 1.84 18.60 12.34
CA HIS A 47 1.33 18.55 13.72
C HIS A 47 1.54 17.17 14.39
N SER A 48 2.32 16.28 13.77
CA SER A 48 2.50 14.90 14.23
C SER A 48 3.63 14.76 15.26
N PRO A 49 3.57 13.70 16.11
CA PRO A 49 4.71 13.31 16.94
C PRO A 49 5.98 12.99 16.12
N LEU A 50 5.84 12.59 14.85
CA LEU A 50 6.97 12.36 13.95
C LEU A 50 7.73 13.68 13.68
N TRP A 51 7.02 14.78 13.42
CA TRP A 51 7.64 16.08 13.19
C TRP A 51 8.36 16.59 14.45
N ASP A 52 7.74 16.46 15.61
CA ASP A 52 8.38 16.81 16.89
C ASP A 52 9.60 15.94 17.20
N LEU A 53 9.55 14.65 16.83
CA LEU A 53 10.70 13.75 16.92
C LEU A 53 11.84 14.21 16.00
N LEU A 54 11.55 14.53 14.74
CA LEU A 54 12.55 15.00 13.78
C LEU A 54 13.22 16.30 14.24
N LYS A 55 12.46 17.25 14.81
CA LYS A 55 13.00 18.47 15.42
C LYS A 55 13.94 18.18 16.60
N LYS A 56 13.65 17.20 17.44
CA LYS A 56 14.51 16.81 18.56
C LYS A 56 15.77 16.08 18.09
N ILE A 57 15.63 15.24 17.07
CA ILE A 57 16.74 14.48 16.47
C ILE A 57 17.71 15.41 15.72
N SER A 58 17.22 16.46 15.07
CA SER A 58 18.07 17.41 14.33
C SER A 58 19.09 18.14 15.22
N GLN A 59 18.91 18.12 16.54
CA GLN A 59 19.83 18.67 17.54
C GLN A 59 20.87 17.64 18.04
N LYS A 60 20.94 16.45 17.43
CA LYS A 60 21.81 15.35 17.84
C LYS A 60 22.76 14.98 16.70
N GLN A 61 23.94 14.48 17.06
CA GLN A 61 24.94 13.98 16.12
C GLN A 61 24.58 12.57 15.64
N VAL A 62 23.47 12.45 14.91
CA VAL A 62 22.95 11.18 14.39
C VAL A 62 22.53 11.32 12.93
N LYS A 63 22.76 10.26 12.16
CA LYS A 63 22.27 10.16 10.78
C LYS A 63 20.80 9.76 10.79
N VAL A 64 19.98 10.40 9.97
CA VAL A 64 18.55 10.09 9.82
C VAL A 64 18.29 9.62 8.41
N ILE A 65 17.62 8.48 8.28
CA ILE A 65 17.11 7.96 7.00
C ILE A 65 15.59 7.93 7.09
N ILE A 66 14.91 8.55 6.13
CA ILE A 66 13.45 8.57 6.02
C ILE A 66 13.07 7.87 4.73
N THR A 67 12.17 6.90 4.82
CA THR A 67 11.64 6.15 3.68
C THR A 67 10.25 5.58 4.00
N THR A 68 9.66 4.89 3.05
CA THR A 68 8.39 4.16 3.15
C THR A 68 8.59 2.75 2.58
N ASP A 69 7.80 1.80 3.03
CA ASP A 69 7.80 0.43 2.49
C ASP A 69 7.07 0.34 1.15
N HIS A 70 6.04 1.15 0.95
CA HIS A 70 5.32 1.28 -0.31
C HIS A 70 4.71 2.67 -0.48
N GLY A 71 4.26 2.97 -1.69
CA GLY A 71 3.30 4.06 -1.93
C GLY A 71 1.86 3.56 -2.03
N THR A 72 0.97 4.38 -2.59
CA THR A 72 -0.45 4.02 -2.76
C THR A 72 -0.99 4.62 -4.05
N ILE A 73 -2.03 4.01 -4.61
CA ILE A 73 -2.72 4.48 -5.80
C ILE A 73 -4.24 4.42 -5.60
N ARG A 74 -4.95 5.39 -6.18
CA ARG A 74 -6.41 5.40 -6.23
C ARG A 74 -6.90 4.45 -7.33
N VAL A 75 -7.63 3.41 -6.94
CA VAL A 75 -8.04 2.33 -7.84
C VAL A 75 -9.35 2.62 -8.56
N LYS A 76 -9.48 2.19 -9.81
CA LYS A 76 -10.64 2.51 -10.67
C LYS A 76 -11.11 1.36 -11.56
N LYS A 77 -10.21 0.46 -11.95
CA LYS A 77 -10.52 -0.60 -12.92
C LYS A 77 -10.69 -1.97 -12.22
N PRO A 78 -11.91 -2.43 -11.96
CA PRO A 78 -12.11 -3.75 -11.37
C PRO A 78 -11.71 -4.86 -12.34
N VAL A 79 -10.91 -5.81 -11.86
CA VAL A 79 -10.48 -7.02 -12.58
C VAL A 79 -11.04 -8.23 -11.84
N LYS A 80 -11.76 -9.09 -12.57
CA LYS A 80 -12.35 -10.28 -12.00
C LYS A 80 -11.29 -11.33 -11.73
N VAL A 81 -11.29 -11.86 -10.50
CA VAL A 81 -10.48 -13.02 -10.12
C VAL A 81 -11.34 -14.04 -9.39
N ILE A 82 -11.11 -15.31 -9.65
CA ILE A 82 -11.67 -16.42 -8.90
C ILE A 82 -10.51 -17.16 -8.24
N GLY A 83 -10.63 -17.40 -6.94
CA GLY A 83 -9.65 -18.16 -6.17
C GLY A 83 -10.36 -19.14 -5.23
N ASP A 84 -9.58 -19.98 -4.57
CA ASP A 84 -10.09 -20.84 -3.50
C ASP A 84 -10.28 -20.05 -2.19
N ARG A 85 -10.84 -20.70 -1.16
CA ARG A 85 -11.03 -20.08 0.17
C ARG A 85 -9.72 -19.68 0.85
N ALA A 86 -8.59 -20.28 0.46
CA ALA A 86 -7.28 -19.98 1.01
C ALA A 86 -6.64 -18.74 0.35
N THR A 87 -7.25 -18.21 -0.71
CA THR A 87 -6.79 -17.01 -1.40
C THR A 87 -6.98 -15.80 -0.49
N ASN A 88 -5.94 -14.98 -0.35
CA ASN A 88 -5.92 -13.81 0.51
C ASN A 88 -6.95 -12.73 0.09
N THR A 89 -7.25 -11.81 1.00
CA THR A 89 -8.25 -10.74 0.81
C THR A 89 -7.71 -9.49 0.13
N ASN A 90 -6.38 -9.32 -0.01
CA ASN A 90 -5.78 -8.11 -0.59
C ASN A 90 -6.32 -7.82 -2.00
N LEU A 91 -6.62 -6.55 -2.30
CA LEU A 91 -7.26 -6.13 -3.55
C LEU A 91 -6.26 -5.90 -4.69
N ARG A 92 -4.98 -5.84 -4.40
CA ARG A 92 -3.92 -5.48 -5.34
C ARG A 92 -3.00 -6.64 -5.68
N TYR A 93 -2.93 -7.67 -4.85
CA TYR A 93 -2.34 -8.96 -5.21
C TYR A 93 -3.16 -10.13 -4.68
N LYS A 94 -3.12 -11.25 -5.39
CA LYS A 94 -3.65 -12.52 -4.92
C LYS A 94 -2.57 -13.59 -4.92
N GLN A 95 -2.56 -14.41 -3.88
CA GLN A 95 -1.74 -15.61 -3.77
C GLN A 95 -2.65 -16.83 -3.64
N GLY A 96 -2.46 -17.84 -4.50
CA GLY A 96 -3.32 -19.03 -4.49
C GLY A 96 -2.88 -20.12 -5.46
N ARG A 97 -3.42 -21.34 -5.29
CA ARG A 97 -3.07 -22.51 -6.12
C ARG A 97 -3.89 -22.58 -7.42
N ASN A 98 -5.13 -22.09 -7.39
CA ASN A 98 -6.11 -22.23 -8.48
C ASN A 98 -6.76 -20.87 -8.81
N LEU A 99 -5.93 -19.88 -9.11
CA LEU A 99 -6.41 -18.56 -9.51
C LEU A 99 -6.88 -18.60 -10.97
N ASN A 100 -8.11 -18.17 -11.23
CA ASN A 100 -8.67 -17.97 -12.56
C ASN A 100 -8.90 -16.47 -12.79
N PHE A 101 -8.33 -15.96 -13.87
CA PHE A 101 -8.26 -14.55 -14.22
C PHE A 101 -7.96 -14.42 -15.71
N ASN A 102 -8.18 -13.23 -16.27
CA ASN A 102 -7.72 -12.90 -17.61
C ASN A 102 -6.23 -12.53 -17.59
N ALA A 103 -5.37 -13.33 -18.23
CA ALA A 103 -3.92 -13.13 -18.21
C ALA A 103 -3.46 -11.78 -18.80
N LYS A 104 -4.29 -11.13 -19.63
CA LYS A 104 -3.98 -9.81 -20.20
C LYS A 104 -4.14 -8.67 -19.19
N GLU A 105 -4.90 -8.89 -18.12
CA GLU A 105 -5.26 -7.86 -17.12
C GLU A 105 -4.40 -7.91 -15.85
N VAL A 106 -3.50 -8.88 -15.74
CA VAL A 106 -2.72 -9.11 -14.51
C VAL A 106 -1.24 -9.34 -14.80
N PHE A 107 -0.39 -9.08 -13.81
CA PHE A 107 0.98 -9.57 -13.82
C PHE A 107 1.08 -10.89 -13.05
N LEU A 108 1.40 -11.98 -13.74
CA LEU A 108 1.44 -13.33 -13.19
C LEU A 108 2.87 -13.74 -12.87
N ILE A 109 3.10 -14.19 -11.64
CA ILE A 109 4.28 -14.94 -11.22
C ILE A 109 3.85 -16.39 -10.96
N LYS A 110 4.21 -17.29 -11.87
CA LYS A 110 3.88 -18.72 -11.76
C LYS A 110 4.67 -19.41 -10.66
N ASN A 111 5.96 -19.09 -10.54
CA ASN A 111 6.84 -19.62 -9.50
C ASN A 111 7.26 -18.48 -8.55
N PRO A 112 6.78 -18.44 -7.30
CA PRO A 112 7.07 -17.35 -6.35
C PRO A 112 8.56 -17.05 -6.17
N HIS A 113 9.41 -18.07 -6.25
CA HIS A 113 10.86 -17.92 -6.07
C HIS A 113 11.52 -17.06 -7.15
N ASP A 114 10.97 -17.01 -8.36
CA ASP A 114 11.49 -16.18 -9.45
C ASP A 114 11.40 -14.68 -9.11
N ALA A 115 10.51 -14.33 -8.18
CA ALA A 115 10.29 -12.97 -7.68
C ALA A 115 10.69 -12.81 -6.20
N LEU A 116 11.45 -13.75 -5.63
CA LEU A 116 11.84 -13.77 -4.21
C LEU A 116 10.65 -13.76 -3.23
N LEU A 117 9.50 -14.28 -3.65
CA LEU A 117 8.28 -14.35 -2.84
C LEU A 117 8.16 -15.70 -2.11
N PRO A 118 7.50 -15.71 -0.92
CA PRO A 118 7.34 -16.93 -0.16
C PRO A 118 6.40 -17.91 -0.87
N LYS A 119 6.82 -19.17 -0.86
CA LYS A 119 6.04 -20.27 -1.44
C LYS A 119 5.30 -21.00 -0.33
N ILE A 120 4.06 -20.56 -0.04
CA ILE A 120 3.22 -21.22 0.98
C ILE A 120 2.95 -22.68 0.58
N ASN A 121 2.78 -22.94 -0.72
CA ASN A 121 2.56 -24.28 -1.24
C ASN A 121 3.29 -24.51 -2.56
N ILE A 122 3.57 -25.78 -2.89
CA ILE A 122 4.27 -26.20 -4.12
C ILE A 122 3.63 -25.62 -5.41
N SER A 123 2.31 -25.48 -5.44
CA SER A 123 1.55 -24.94 -6.59
C SER A 123 1.05 -23.51 -6.42
N SER A 124 1.46 -22.78 -5.37
CA SER A 124 1.06 -21.39 -5.20
C SER A 124 1.65 -20.50 -6.30
N SER A 125 0.81 -19.65 -6.87
CA SER A 125 1.17 -18.57 -7.80
C SER A 125 0.75 -17.22 -7.23
N TYR A 126 1.31 -16.14 -7.77
CA TYR A 126 0.91 -14.78 -7.45
C TYR A 126 0.38 -14.07 -8.69
N ILE A 127 -0.67 -13.28 -8.52
CA ILE A 127 -1.04 -12.26 -9.49
C ILE A 127 -1.00 -10.89 -8.82
N PHE A 128 -0.53 -9.90 -9.55
CA PHE A 128 -0.49 -8.51 -9.14
C PHE A 128 -1.32 -7.66 -10.10
N ALA A 129 -2.04 -6.71 -9.52
CA ALA A 129 -2.76 -5.69 -10.25
C ALA A 129 -1.79 -4.68 -10.84
N ARG A 130 -2.07 -4.24 -12.07
CA ARG A 130 -1.30 -3.23 -12.81
C ARG A 130 -2.01 -1.89 -12.69
N GLU A 131 -1.27 -0.78 -12.76
CA GLU A 131 -1.86 0.57 -12.82
C GLU A 131 -2.92 0.78 -11.71
N ASP A 132 -4.08 1.34 -12.04
CA ASP A 132 -5.21 1.59 -11.16
C ASP A 132 -6.20 0.41 -11.06
N SER A 133 -5.80 -0.81 -11.47
CA SER A 133 -6.69 -1.98 -11.44
C SER A 133 -6.80 -2.65 -10.08
N TYR A 134 -7.91 -3.30 -9.75
CA TYR A 134 -8.04 -3.99 -8.46
C TYR A 134 -8.89 -5.24 -8.58
N PHE A 135 -8.59 -6.24 -7.75
CA PHE A 135 -9.19 -7.55 -7.81
C PHE A 135 -10.53 -7.59 -7.10
N VAL A 136 -11.55 -8.08 -7.82
CA VAL A 136 -12.90 -8.28 -7.29
C VAL A 136 -13.36 -9.70 -7.61
N TYR A 137 -13.97 -10.36 -6.63
CA TYR A 137 -14.58 -11.66 -6.84
C TYR A 137 -15.93 -11.52 -7.58
N PRO A 138 -16.33 -12.47 -8.45
CA PRO A 138 -17.61 -12.39 -9.16
C PRO A 138 -18.84 -12.37 -8.24
N ASN A 139 -18.75 -13.03 -7.08
CA ASN A 139 -19.81 -13.01 -6.08
C ASN A 139 -19.91 -11.60 -5.48
N ASN A 140 -21.10 -11.02 -5.50
CA ASN A 140 -21.37 -9.65 -5.05
C ASN A 140 -20.51 -8.58 -5.77
N TYR A 141 -20.15 -8.82 -7.04
CA TYR A 141 -19.29 -7.95 -7.83
C TYR A 141 -19.65 -6.46 -7.74
N ASN A 142 -20.92 -6.10 -8.00
CA ASN A 142 -21.37 -4.70 -8.00
C ASN A 142 -21.21 -4.04 -6.61
N GLN A 143 -21.47 -4.78 -5.53
CA GLN A 143 -21.30 -4.27 -4.17
C GLN A 143 -19.83 -3.94 -3.91
N PHE A 144 -18.91 -4.85 -4.25
CA PHE A 144 -17.48 -4.65 -4.05
C PHE A 144 -16.90 -3.56 -4.95
N VAL A 145 -17.36 -3.46 -6.21
CA VAL A 145 -16.98 -2.37 -7.10
C VAL A 145 -17.42 -1.03 -6.50
N ASN A 146 -18.69 -0.92 -6.07
CA ASN A 146 -19.18 0.33 -5.47
C ASN A 146 -18.45 0.72 -4.18
N TYR A 147 -18.02 -0.28 -3.40
CA TYR A 147 -17.34 -0.07 -2.13
C TYR A 147 -15.86 0.34 -2.30
N TYR A 148 -15.13 -0.31 -3.22
CA TYR A 148 -13.68 -0.09 -3.38
C TYR A 148 -13.30 0.86 -4.52
N ASN A 149 -14.20 1.16 -5.45
CA ASN A 149 -13.90 2.10 -6.52
C ASN A 149 -13.52 3.48 -5.96
N GLU A 150 -12.47 4.06 -6.53
CA GLU A 150 -11.87 5.34 -6.12
C GLU A 150 -11.27 5.33 -4.70
N THR A 151 -11.02 4.15 -4.09
CA THR A 151 -10.26 4.03 -2.83
C THR A 151 -8.75 4.00 -3.05
N PHE A 152 -7.97 4.42 -2.06
CA PHE A 152 -6.51 4.30 -2.09
C PHE A 152 -6.11 2.91 -1.63
N GLN A 153 -5.30 2.23 -2.42
CA GLN A 153 -4.87 0.85 -2.17
C GLN A 153 -3.36 0.71 -2.43
N HIS A 154 -2.79 -0.40 -1.97
CA HIS A 154 -1.39 -0.73 -2.15
C HIS A 154 -1.19 -2.26 -2.24
N GLY A 155 -0.01 -2.69 -2.67
CA GLY A 155 0.37 -4.09 -2.83
C GLY A 155 0.33 -4.61 -4.28
N GLY A 156 0.02 -3.75 -5.24
CA GLY A 156 0.12 -4.03 -6.66
C GLY A 156 1.51 -3.73 -7.19
N ILE A 157 1.63 -3.56 -8.51
CA ILE A 157 2.90 -3.22 -9.17
C ILE A 157 2.84 -1.90 -9.95
N SER A 158 1.96 -0.97 -9.55
CA SER A 158 1.97 0.37 -10.13
C SER A 158 3.27 1.10 -9.76
N LEU A 159 3.66 2.09 -10.56
CA LEU A 159 4.87 2.87 -10.28
C LEU A 159 4.74 3.65 -8.97
N GLU A 160 3.54 4.16 -8.67
CA GLU A 160 3.20 4.86 -7.44
C GLU A 160 3.33 3.96 -6.21
N GLU A 161 3.07 2.66 -6.34
CA GLU A 161 3.23 1.70 -5.25
C GLU A 161 4.69 1.29 -5.06
N MET A 162 5.44 1.13 -6.16
CA MET A 162 6.79 0.51 -6.15
C MET A 162 7.95 1.51 -6.05
N ILE A 163 7.81 2.72 -6.59
CA ILE A 163 8.86 3.75 -6.52
C ILE A 163 8.75 4.47 -5.19
N ILE A 164 9.65 4.15 -4.27
CA ILE A 164 9.66 4.72 -2.92
C ILE A 164 10.76 5.78 -2.75
N PRO A 165 10.47 6.91 -2.08
CA PRO A 165 11.50 7.88 -1.72
C PRO A 165 12.39 7.35 -0.60
N VAL A 166 13.69 7.68 -0.69
CA VAL A 166 14.65 7.51 0.40
C VAL A 166 15.43 8.81 0.53
N VAL A 167 15.42 9.40 1.72
CA VAL A 167 16.18 10.63 1.99
C VAL A 167 17.08 10.40 3.20
N THR A 168 18.34 10.82 3.08
CA THR A 168 19.33 10.75 4.15
C THR A 168 19.75 12.14 4.59
N TYR A 169 19.67 12.39 5.89
CA TYR A 169 20.15 13.61 6.53
C TYR A 169 21.33 13.25 7.43
N SER A 170 22.41 14.03 7.33
CA SER A 170 23.55 13.95 8.23
C SER A 170 23.60 15.21 9.09
N PRO A 171 24.05 15.12 10.35
CA PRO A 171 24.26 16.29 11.18
C PRO A 171 25.28 17.22 10.52
N ARG A 172 25.07 18.53 10.67
CA ARG A 172 26.06 19.56 10.29
C ARG A 172 27.05 19.78 11.43
#